data_AF-A0AAX2RMK1-F1
#
_entry.id   AF-A0AAX2RMK1-F1
#
_cell.length_a   1.000
_cell.length_b   1.000
_cell.length_c   1.000
_cell.angle_alpha   90.00
_cell.angle_beta   90.00
_cell.angle_gamma   90.00
#
_symmetry.space_group_name_H-M   'P 1'
#
loop_
_entity.id
_entity.type
_entity.pdbx_description
1 polymer ?
#
loop_
_entity_poly.entity_id
_entity_poly.type
_entity_poly.pdbx_seq_one_letter_code
_entity_poly.pdbx_strand_id
1 'polypeptide(L)'
;MRLARQELSESLRAVQPVNIRTLRLSKGWTQRELAERVDMSQPQIARLEKYIGDPCLSSIKRIAVALGVGADEIVSGWPGMSKMAEIA
;
A
#
# COMPACT_ATOMS: atom_id res chain seq x y z
N MET A 1 -19.04 1.46 -2.08
CA MET A 1 -19.41 0.66 -0.89
C MET A 1 -18.17 -0.05 -0.36
N ARG A 2 -18.08 -0.33 0.96
CA ARG A 2 -16.90 -0.96 1.59
C ARG A 2 -16.66 -2.39 1.07
N LEU A 3 -17.72 -3.18 1.01
CA LEU A 3 -17.71 -4.58 0.53
C LEU A 3 -17.16 -4.70 -0.90
N ALA A 4 -17.68 -3.88 -1.84
CA ALA A 4 -17.19 -3.86 -3.22
C ALA A 4 -15.67 -3.61 -3.35
N ARG A 5 -15.07 -2.86 -2.42
CA ARG A 5 -13.61 -2.66 -2.42
C ARG A 5 -12.86 -3.89 -1.90
N GLN A 6 -13.42 -4.60 -0.94
CA GLN A 6 -12.84 -5.82 -0.39
C GLN A 6 -12.87 -6.94 -1.44
N GLU A 7 -14.00 -7.12 -2.10
CA GLU A 7 -14.14 -8.03 -3.25
C GLU A 7 -13.16 -7.70 -4.38
N LEU A 8 -12.99 -6.40 -4.68
CA LEU A 8 -11.99 -5.96 -5.65
C LEU A 8 -10.56 -6.29 -5.20
N SER A 9 -10.24 -6.19 -3.91
CA SER A 9 -8.93 -6.60 -3.39
C SER A 9 -8.68 -8.07 -3.63
N GLU A 10 -9.65 -8.93 -3.34
CA GLU A 10 -9.55 -10.38 -3.55
C GLU A 10 -9.31 -10.69 -5.03
N SER A 11 -10.10 -10.07 -5.91
CA SER A 11 -9.95 -10.21 -7.36
C SER A 11 -8.58 -9.74 -7.87
N LEU A 12 -8.08 -8.61 -7.37
CA LEU A 12 -6.79 -8.05 -7.79
C LEU A 12 -5.60 -8.91 -7.32
N ARG A 13 -5.68 -9.51 -6.14
CA ARG A 13 -4.61 -10.40 -5.63
C ARG A 13 -4.37 -11.63 -6.51
N ALA A 14 -5.35 -12.03 -7.32
CA ALA A 14 -5.18 -13.12 -8.28
C ALA A 14 -4.29 -12.73 -9.49
N VAL A 15 -4.10 -11.44 -9.77
CA VAL A 15 -3.44 -10.95 -10.99
C VAL A 15 -2.30 -9.96 -10.72
N GLN A 16 -2.15 -9.47 -9.48
CA GLN A 16 -1.11 -8.53 -9.10
C GLN A 16 -0.52 -8.88 -7.71
N PRO A 17 0.80 -8.71 -7.52
CA PRO A 17 1.41 -8.87 -6.20
C PRO A 17 0.78 -7.96 -5.14
N VAL A 18 0.89 -8.38 -3.87
CA VAL A 18 0.46 -7.57 -2.73
C VAL A 18 1.18 -6.23 -2.77
N ASN A 19 0.41 -5.15 -2.59
CA ASN A 19 0.89 -3.77 -2.64
C ASN A 19 -0.05 -2.86 -1.83
N ILE A 20 0.31 -1.59 -1.71
CA ILE A 20 -0.47 -0.58 -0.96
C ILE A 20 -1.94 -0.55 -1.41
N ARG A 21 -2.20 -0.68 -2.72
CA ARG A 21 -3.56 -0.64 -3.28
C ARG A 21 -4.40 -1.82 -2.82
N THR A 22 -3.89 -3.04 -2.98
CA THR A 22 -4.61 -4.26 -2.58
C THR A 22 -4.83 -4.30 -1.07
N LEU A 23 -3.82 -3.94 -0.28
CA LEU A 23 -3.93 -3.83 1.18
C LEU A 23 -4.96 -2.79 1.62
N ARG A 24 -5.00 -1.62 0.97
CA ARG A 24 -6.01 -0.61 1.26
C ARG A 24 -7.43 -1.10 0.92
N LEU A 25 -7.57 -1.75 -0.23
CA LEU A 25 -8.85 -2.24 -0.70
C LEU A 25 -9.40 -3.35 0.20
N SER A 26 -8.55 -4.22 0.77
CA SER A 26 -8.98 -5.25 1.74
C SER A 26 -9.52 -4.66 3.05
N LYS A 27 -9.09 -3.47 3.44
CA LYS A 27 -9.69 -2.70 4.55
C LYS A 27 -11.00 -2.00 4.15
N GLY A 28 -11.31 -1.98 2.86
CA GLY A 28 -12.46 -1.32 2.27
C GLY A 28 -12.32 0.19 2.13
N TRP A 29 -11.09 0.71 2.22
CA TRP A 29 -10.80 2.14 2.24
C TRP A 29 -10.63 2.74 0.84
N THR A 30 -10.93 4.03 0.71
CA THR A 30 -10.57 4.92 -0.39
C THR A 30 -9.14 5.44 -0.22
N GLN A 31 -8.54 5.93 -1.30
CA GLN A 31 -7.22 6.57 -1.23
C GLN A 31 -7.21 7.75 -0.25
N ARG A 32 -8.29 8.55 -0.19
CA ARG A 32 -8.45 9.65 0.77
C ARG A 32 -8.44 9.14 2.22
N GLU A 33 -9.17 8.08 2.51
CA GLU A 33 -9.21 7.49 3.86
C GLU A 33 -7.85 6.95 4.31
N LEU A 34 -7.05 6.38 3.40
CA LEU A 34 -5.67 6.01 3.72
C LEU A 34 -4.82 7.26 3.94
N ALA A 35 -4.91 8.25 3.04
CA ALA A 35 -4.17 9.50 3.12
C ALA A 35 -4.38 10.22 4.46
N GLU A 36 -5.63 10.30 4.93
CA GLU A 36 -5.99 10.86 6.25
C GLU A 36 -5.34 10.07 7.40
N ARG A 37 -5.34 8.74 7.35
CA ARG A 37 -4.76 7.88 8.40
C ARG A 37 -3.25 7.99 8.50
N VAL A 38 -2.59 8.24 7.37
CA VAL A 38 -1.12 8.33 7.31
C VAL A 38 -0.65 9.75 7.19
N ASP A 39 -1.50 10.77 7.37
CA ASP A 39 -1.17 12.20 7.25
C ASP A 39 -0.35 12.52 5.97
N MET A 40 -0.94 12.17 4.83
CA MET A 40 -0.42 12.45 3.49
C MET A 40 -1.56 13.00 2.61
N SER A 41 -1.21 13.54 1.45
CA SER A 41 -2.22 13.91 0.46
C SER A 41 -2.72 12.70 -0.34
N GLN A 42 -3.98 12.74 -0.79
CA GLN A 42 -4.54 11.70 -1.66
C GLN A 42 -3.73 11.51 -2.97
N PRO A 43 -3.21 12.56 -3.64
CA PRO A 43 -2.36 12.40 -4.81
C PRO A 43 -1.04 11.67 -4.51
N GLN A 44 -0.44 11.88 -3.34
CA GLN A 44 0.75 11.12 -2.93
C GLN A 44 0.42 9.63 -2.79
N ILE A 45 -0.70 9.27 -2.15
CA ILE A 45 -1.14 7.87 -2.07
C ILE A 45 -1.36 7.28 -3.47
N ALA A 46 -2.02 8.01 -4.37
CA ALA A 46 -2.27 7.54 -5.73
C ALA A 46 -0.97 7.28 -6.52
N ARG A 47 0.09 8.07 -6.29
CA ARG A 47 1.42 7.84 -6.86
C ARG A 47 2.09 6.61 -6.28
N LEU A 48 2.07 6.45 -4.96
CA LEU A 48 2.66 5.30 -4.28
C LEU A 48 2.01 3.98 -4.70
N GLU A 49 0.69 3.96 -4.90
CA GLU A 49 -0.04 2.78 -5.41
C GLU A 49 0.35 2.38 -6.84
N LYS A 50 0.98 3.29 -7.58
CA LYS A 50 1.50 3.05 -8.93
C LYS A 50 3.02 2.86 -8.95
N TYR A 51 3.65 2.74 -7.78
CA TYR A 51 5.11 2.66 -7.62
C TYR A 51 5.85 3.89 -8.17
N ILE A 52 5.19 5.06 -8.18
CA ILE A 52 5.76 6.29 -8.73
C ILE A 52 6.39 7.11 -7.60
N GLY A 53 7.71 7.27 -7.67
CA GLY A 53 8.52 8.01 -6.71
C GLY A 53 9.44 7.10 -5.90
N ASP A 54 10.13 7.67 -4.92
CA ASP A 54 10.98 6.94 -3.98
C ASP A 54 10.51 7.24 -2.55
N PRO A 55 9.59 6.42 -1.98
CA PRO A 55 9.11 6.66 -0.64
C PRO A 55 10.22 6.40 0.38
N CYS A 56 10.47 7.38 1.24
CA CYS A 56 11.37 7.17 2.37
C CYS A 56 10.82 6.07 3.30
N LEU A 57 11.73 5.38 3.99
CA LEU A 57 11.40 4.28 4.90
C LEU A 57 10.38 4.68 5.98
N SER A 58 10.40 5.94 6.43
CA SER A 58 9.41 6.45 7.40
C SER A 58 8.00 6.52 6.83
N SER A 59 7.83 6.84 5.54
CA SER A 59 6.53 6.80 4.86
C SER A 59 6.02 5.36 4.73
N ILE A 60 6.90 4.42 4.36
CA ILE A 60 6.56 3.00 4.27
C ILE A 60 6.09 2.48 5.63
N LYS A 61 6.84 2.78 6.71
CA LYS A 61 6.47 2.37 8.07
C LYS A 61 5.11 2.93 8.51
N ARG A 62 4.84 4.21 8.26
CA ARG A 62 3.51 4.82 8.56
C ARG A 62 2.38 4.11 7.83
N ILE A 63 2.57 3.81 6.54
CA ILE A 63 1.57 3.12 5.73
C ILE A 63 1.38 1.68 6.20
N ALA A 64 2.46 0.96 6.50
CA ALA A 64 2.43 -0.41 7.04
C ALA A 64 1.65 -0.47 8.35
N VAL A 65 1.95 0.43 9.30
CA VAL A 65 1.24 0.55 10.58
C VAL A 65 -0.24 0.84 10.37
N ALA A 66 -0.59 1.79 9.51
CA ALA A 66 -1.99 2.10 9.24
C ALA A 66 -2.75 0.93 8.60
N LEU A 67 -2.09 0.15 7.74
CA LEU A 67 -2.67 -1.03 7.10
C LEU A 67 -2.62 -2.29 7.99
N GLY A 68 -1.86 -2.26 9.09
CA GLY A 68 -1.69 -3.39 10.01
C GLY A 68 -0.94 -4.55 9.37
N VAL A 69 0.12 -4.25 8.63
CA VAL A 69 1.01 -5.21 7.94
C VAL A 69 2.48 -4.94 8.26
N GLY A 70 3.36 -5.87 7.92
CA GLY A 70 4.80 -5.64 7.93
C GLY A 70 5.24 -4.62 6.86
N ALA A 71 6.32 -3.89 7.12
CA ALA A 71 6.90 -2.97 6.12
C ALA A 71 7.49 -3.73 4.92
N ASP A 72 7.99 -4.94 5.16
CA ASP A 72 8.47 -5.92 4.18
C ASP A 72 7.38 -6.34 3.19
N GLU A 73 6.12 -6.44 3.61
CA GLU A 73 4.99 -6.73 2.71
C GLU A 73 4.78 -5.62 1.66
N ILE A 74 5.09 -4.37 2.03
CA ILE A 74 5.01 -3.23 1.10
C ILE A 74 6.24 -3.20 0.18
N VAL A 75 7.43 -3.42 0.74
CA VAL A 75 8.71 -3.35 0.00
C VAL A 75 8.83 -4.50 -1.00
N SER A 76 8.42 -5.72 -0.61
CA SER A 76 8.44 -6.91 -1.48
C SER A 76 7.57 -6.72 -2.72
N GLY A 77 6.47 -5.97 -2.59
CA GLY A 77 5.58 -5.61 -3.69
C GLY A 77 6.08 -4.48 -4.59
N TRP A 78 7.16 -3.79 -4.22
CA TRP A 78 7.64 -2.61 -4.93
C TRP A 78 8.73 -2.96 -5.96
N PRO A 79 8.48 -2.76 -7.27
CA PRO A 79 9.47 -3.04 -8.31
C PRO A 79 10.75 -2.22 -8.09
N GLY A 80 11.88 -2.90 -7.89
CA GLY A 80 13.19 -2.27 -7.71
C GLY A 80 13.62 -1.98 -6.27
N MET A 81 12.73 -2.12 -5.27
CA MET A 81 13.10 -2.01 -3.84
C MET A 81 13.29 -3.38 -3.16
N SER A 82 13.03 -4.48 -3.86
CA SER A 82 13.09 -5.85 -3.30
C SER A 82 14.45 -6.23 -2.70
N LYS A 83 15.55 -5.56 -3.08
CA LYS A 83 16.89 -5.80 -2.49
C LYS A 83 17.08 -5.19 -1.09
N MET A 84 16.21 -4.27 -0.65
CA MET A 84 16.32 -3.63 0.67
C MET A 84 15.73 -4.51 1.80
N ALA A 85 14.82 -5.42 1.48
CA ALA A 85 14.16 -6.29 2.46
C ALA A 85 15.09 -7.38 3.03
N GLU A 86 16.24 -7.65 2.39
CA GLU A 86 17.21 -8.66 2.84
C GLU A 86 18.24 -8.12 3.85
N ILE A 87 18.24 -6.81 4.16
CA ILE A 87 19.33 -6.14 4.91
C ILE A 87 18.85 -5.51 6.24
N ALA A 88 17.55 -5.57 6.56
CA ALA A 88 16.96 -5.01 7.80
C ALA A 88 16.38 -6.11 8.68
#